data_AF-A0A8T6DH60-F1
#
_entry.id   AF-A0A8T6DH60-F1
#
_cell.length_a   1.000
_cell.length_b   1.000
_cell.length_c   1.000
_cell.angle_alpha   90.00
_cell.angle_beta   90.00
_cell.angle_gamma   90.00
#
_symmetry.space_group_name_H-M   'P 1'
#
loop_
_entity.id
_entity.type
_entity.pdbx_description
1 polymer ?
#
loop_
_entity_poly.entity_id
_entity_poly.type
_entity_poly.pdbx_seq_one_letter_code
_entity_poly.pdbx_strand_id
1 'polypeptide(L)' 'MNPNVLSRALAPSPVSVRTLDALPMASLTYQADPGQQLMLTSFDSQKLAAARALNVPTIRSGAFGERF' A
#
# COMPACT_ATOMS: atom_id res chain seq x y z
N MET A 1 8.77 13.29 10.62
CA MET A 1 9.15 12.21 9.66
C MET A 1 9.80 11.09 10.45
N ASN A 2 9.27 9.86 10.36
CA ASN A 2 9.80 8.74 11.12
C ASN A 2 10.93 8.04 10.31
N PRO A 3 12.16 7.91 10.84
CA PRO A 3 13.30 7.34 10.11
C PRO A 3 13.09 5.87 9.69
N ASN A 4 12.20 5.13 10.35
CA ASN A 4 11.85 3.76 9.96
C ASN A 4 11.17 3.70 8.58
N VAL A 5 10.34 4.68 8.23
CA VAL A 5 9.64 4.72 6.93
C VAL A 5 10.65 4.82 5.79
N LEU A 6 11.66 5.67 5.96
CA LEU A 6 12.71 5.88 4.97
C LEU A 6 13.55 4.61 4.78
N SER A 7 13.93 3.96 5.89
CA SER A 7 14.68 2.71 5.85
C SER A 7 13.93 1.59 5.12
N ARG A 8 12.60 1.49 5.31
CA ARG A 8 11.76 0.53 4.59
C ARG A 8 11.58 0.89 3.12
N ALA A 9 11.45 2.18 2.80
CA ALA A 9 11.33 2.65 1.42
C ALA A 9 12.60 2.42 0.59
N LEU A 10 13.77 2.43 1.25
CA LEU A 10 15.06 2.11 0.64
C LEU A 10 15.34 0.61 0.55
N ALA A 11 14.59 -0.22 1.28
CA ALA A 11 14.69 -1.68 1.15
C ALA A 11 14.13 -2.13 -0.21
N PRO A 12 14.71 -3.19 -0.82
CA PRO A 12 14.21 -3.72 -2.06
C PRO A 12 12.73 -4.10 -1.92
N SER A 13 11.89 -3.53 -2.79
CA SER A 13 10.47 -3.81 -2.80
C SER A 13 10.24 -5.25 -3.29
N PRO A 14 9.42 -6.05 -2.60
CA PRO A 14 9.12 -7.43 -3.01
C PRO A 14 8.35 -7.50 -4.34
N VAL A 15 7.81 -6.36 -4.79
CA VAL A 15 7.21 -6.19 -6.12
C VAL A 15 7.84 -5.00 -6.79
N SER A 16 8.14 -5.13 -8.09
CA SER A 16 8.57 -4.01 -8.92
C SER A 16 7.46 -2.96 -8.97
N VAL A 17 7.64 -1.89 -8.21
CA VAL A 17 6.78 -0.70 -8.19
C VAL A 17 7.51 0.45 -8.88
N ARG A 18 6.77 1.38 -9.46
CA ARG A 18 7.37 2.62 -9.95
C ARG A 18 8.04 3.34 -8.79
N THR A 19 9.16 4.03 -9.04
CA THR A 19 9.92 4.74 -8.00
C THR A 19 9.03 5.67 -7.16
N LEU A 20 8.03 6.30 -7.78
CA LEU A 20 7.06 7.18 -7.12
C LEU A 20 6.09 6.44 -6.17
N ASP A 21 5.80 5.16 -6.42
CA ASP A 21 4.88 4.35 -5.61
C ASP A 21 5.57 3.67 -4.42
N ALA A 22 6.91 3.60 -4.40
CA ALA A 22 7.67 2.95 -3.34
C ALA A 22 7.42 3.59 -1.96
N LEU A 23 7.41 4.92 -1.88
CA LEU A 23 7.25 5.64 -0.62
C LEU A 23 5.81 5.57 -0.05
N PRO A 24 4.75 5.71 -0.88
CA PRO A 24 3.38 5.39 -0.47
C PRO A 24 3.20 3.94 0.02
N MET A 25 3.81 2.97 -0.67
CA MET A 25 3.73 1.55 -0.25
C MET A 25 4.45 1.30 1.07
N ALA A 26 5.64 1.87 1.27
CA ALA A 26 6.37 1.77 2.53
C ALA A 26 5.57 2.37 3.70
N SER A 27 4.82 3.44 3.43
CA SER A 27 3.96 4.09 4.42
C SER A 27 2.79 3.21 4.83
N LEU A 28 2.16 2.49 3.89
CA LEU A 28 1.10 1.50 4.21
C LEU A 28 1.62 0.37 5.10
N THR A 29 2.84 -0.10 4.86
CA THR A 29 3.46 -1.15 5.71
C THR A 29 3.90 -0.63 7.07
N TYR A 30 4.17 0.67 7.19
CA TYR A 30 4.60 1.29 8.45
C TYR A 30 3.43 1.72 9.34
N GLN A 31 2.32 2.15 8.73
CA GLN A 31 1.11 2.58 9.44
C GLN A 31 0.22 1.40 9.90
N ALA A 32 0.61 0.16 9.60
CA ALA A 32 -0.04 -1.03 10.14
C ALA A 32 0.29 -1.17 11.64
N ASP A 33 -0.33 -0.32 12.46
CA ASP A 33 -0.38 -0.46 13.91
C ASP A 33 -1.21 -1.73 14.24
N PRO A 34 -0.86 -2.54 15.26
CA PRO A 34 -1.57 -3.79 15.56
C PRO A 34 -3.09 -3.67 15.75
N GLY A 35 -3.61 -2.45 15.97
CA GLY A 35 -5.04 -2.17 16.08
C GLY A 35 -5.71 -1.53 14.85
N GLN A 36 -4.96 -1.11 13.82
CA GLN A 36 -5.51 -0.34 12.70
C GLN A 36 -5.49 -1.14 11.39
N GLN A 37 -6.67 -1.57 10.94
CA GLN A 37 -6.83 -2.18 9.63
C GLN A 37 -6.76 -1.11 8.54
N LEU A 38 -5.67 -1.10 7.77
CA LEU A 38 -5.53 -0.25 6.60
C LEU A 38 -6.05 -0.95 5.35
N MET A 39 -6.77 -0.20 4.53
CA MET A 39 -7.27 -0.67 3.24
C MET A 39 -6.87 0.31 2.14
N LEU A 40 -6.26 -0.19 1.08
CA LEU A 40 -5.91 0.62 -0.07
C LEU A 40 -7.07 0.66 -1.07
N THR A 41 -7.63 1.85 -1.27
CA THR A 41 -8.58 2.11 -2.36
C THR A 41 -7.86 2.82 -3.50
N SER A 42 -7.85 2.23 -4.70
CA SER A 42 -7.22 2.83 -5.88
C SER A 42 -7.92 2.45 -7.18
N PHE A 43 -7.73 3.26 -8.22
CA PHE A 43 -8.08 2.89 -9.61
C PHE A 43 -6.91 2.23 -10.35
N ASP A 44 -5.69 2.35 -9.81
CA ASP A 44 -4.46 1.87 -10.43
C ASP A 44 -4.27 0.38 -10.16
N SER A 45 -4.32 -0.43 -11.21
CA SER A 45 -4.18 -1.89 -11.12
C SER A 45 -2.79 -2.34 -10.69
N GLN A 46 -1.73 -1.62 -11.07
CA GLN A 46 -0.36 -1.93 -10.64
C GLN A 46 -0.19 -1.66 -9.15
N LYS A 47 -0.77 -0.56 -8.65
CA LYS A 47 -0.75 -0.21 -7.23
C LYS A 47 -1.55 -1.17 -6.36
N LEU A 48 -2.70 -1.64 -6.85
CA LEU A 48 -3.50 -2.67 -6.19
C LEU A 48 -2.74 -4.02 -6.16
N ALA A 49 -2.04 -4.39 -7.24
CA ALA A 49 -1.24 -5.60 -7.28
C ALA A 49 -0.07 -5.55 -6.28
N ALA A 50 0.63 -4.41 -6.19
CA ALA A 50 1.71 -4.20 -5.23
C ALA A 50 1.22 -4.29 -3.78
N ALA A 51 0.09 -3.65 -3.46
CA ALA A 51 -0.49 -3.71 -2.12
C ALA A 51 -0.94 -5.12 -1.73
N ARG A 52 -1.50 -5.89 -2.66
CA ARG A 52 -1.87 -7.30 -2.43
C ARG A 52 -0.66 -8.17 -2.10
N ALA A 53 0.46 -7.96 -2.80
CA ALA A 53 1.70 -8.68 -2.50
C ALA A 53 2.30 -8.32 -1.13
N LEU A 54 1.89 -7.17 -0.57
CA LEU A 54 2.23 -6.74 0.79
C LEU A 54 1.19 -7.16 1.83
N ASN A 55 0.22 -8.02 1.46
CA ASN A 55 -0.91 -8.45 2.29
C ASN A 55 -1.77 -7.30 2.81
N VAL A 56 -1.81 -6.17 2.09
CA VAL A 56 -2.69 -5.05 2.41
C VAL A 56 -4.04 -5.27 1.72
N PRO A 57 -5.17 -5.20 2.44
CA PRO A 57 -6.51 -5.24 1.86
C PRO A 57 -6.69 -4.16 0.78
N THR A 58 -7.32 -4.50 -0.35
CA THR A 58 -7.50 -3.56 -1.47
C THR A 58 -8.94 -3.50 -1.97
N ILE A 59 -9.45 -2.30 -2.27
CA ILE A 59 -10.66 -2.10 -3.06
C ILE A 59 -10.32 -1.31 -4.33
N ARG A 60 -10.92 -1.71 -5.45
CA ARG A 60 -10.93 -0.85 -6.63
C ARG A 60 -11.96 0.24 -6.39
N SER A 61 -11.56 1.51 -6.52
CA SER A 61 -12.44 2.66 -6.18
C SER A 61 -13.79 2.65 -6.92
N GLY A 62 -13.83 2.13 -8.16
CA GLY A 62 -15.08 1.94 -8.92
C GLY A 62 -15.99 0.79 -8.44
N ALA A 63 -15.52 -0.06 -7.52
CA ALA A 63 -16.27 -1.18 -6.94
C ALA A 63 -16.79 -0.88 -5.52
N PHE A 64 -16.52 0.32 -4.98
CA PHE A 64 -17.01 0.72 -3.66
C PHE A 64 -18.53 1.02 -3.66
N GLY A 65 -19.14 1.23 -4.83
CA GLY A 65 -20.55 1.59 -4.98
C GLY A 65 -21.56 0.44 -4.83
N GLU A 66 -21.13 -0.82 -4.73
CA GLU A 66 -22.04 -1.98 -4.65
C GLU A 66 -22.19 -2.57 -3.24
N ARG A 67 -21.74 -1.84 -2.21
CA ARG A 67 -21.71 -2.32 -0.82
C ARG A 67 -22.56 -1.51 0.16
N PHE A 68 -23.65 -0.89 -0.32
CA PHE A 68 -24.71 -0.30 0.51
C PHE A 68 -26.07 -0.46 -0.15
#